data_AF-A0A2D7N9G7-F1
#
_entry.id   AF-A0A2D7N9G7-F1
#
_cell.length_a   1.000
_cell.length_b   1.000
_cell.length_c   1.000
_cell.angle_alpha   90.00
_cell.angle_beta   90.00
_cell.angle_gamma   90.00
#
_symmetry.space_group_name_H-M   'P 1'
#
loop_
_entity.id
_entity.type
_entity.pdbx_description
1 polymer ?
#
loop_
_entity_poly.entity_id
_entity_poly.type
_entity_poly.pdbx_seq_one_letter_code
_entity_poly.pdbx_strand_id
1 'polypeptide(L)'
;MFLASLFSQSKFDPYTGEIIEDKNYNKSNSISVDFLTNKSMNMIQYTKDVKLSDYIALFGIIGFFNHYGLGISWQEDYNKDGYLAGLSFIKNNDYDFMSFAVSRQWLFGNYTNFLSLGLMAFYRFPNEKKIDNKHAWLGIAPIISIDLRF
;
A
#
# COMPACT_ATOMS: atom_id res chain seq x y z
N MET A 1 -0.88 6.87 27.92
CA MET A 1 -0.73 5.53 28.52
C MET A 1 -1.73 4.61 27.83
N PHE A 2 -1.29 3.89 26.81
CA PHE A 2 -1.98 2.73 26.23
C PHE A 2 -0.88 1.75 25.85
N LEU A 3 -0.64 0.76 26.73
CA LEU A 3 0.18 -0.40 26.45
C LEU A 3 -0.65 -1.31 25.52
N ALA A 4 -0.48 -1.15 24.22
CA ALA A 4 -0.88 -2.21 23.28
C ALA A 4 0.14 -3.33 23.43
N SER A 5 -0.33 -4.45 23.97
CA SER A 5 0.46 -5.63 24.28
C SER A 5 1.23 -6.15 23.06
N LEU A 6 2.55 -6.16 23.16
CA LEU A 6 3.42 -7.03 22.36
C LEU A 6 3.10 -8.49 22.72
N PHE A 7 2.14 -9.09 22.03
CA PHE A 7 2.13 -10.54 21.86
C PHE A 7 2.46 -10.81 20.39
N SER A 8 3.75 -10.98 20.12
CA SER A 8 4.19 -11.82 19.01
C SER A 8 3.64 -13.21 19.31
N GLN A 9 2.67 -13.70 18.50
CA GLN A 9 2.27 -15.10 18.56
C GLN A 9 3.43 -15.92 18.02
N SER A 10 4.37 -16.29 18.89
CA SER A 10 5.39 -17.27 18.56
C SER A 10 4.70 -18.60 18.25
N LYS A 11 4.85 -19.08 17.00
CA LYS A 11 4.48 -20.46 16.68
C LYS A 11 5.56 -21.36 17.28
N PHE A 12 5.14 -22.44 17.93
CA PHE A 12 6.06 -23.38 18.56
C PHE A 12 6.24 -24.58 17.63
N ASP A 13 7.49 -24.97 17.36
CA ASP A 13 7.75 -26.22 16.65
C ASP A 13 7.63 -27.40 17.64
N PRO A 14 6.63 -28.29 17.50
CA PRO A 14 6.43 -29.39 18.43
C PRO A 14 7.51 -30.48 18.35
N TYR A 15 8.38 -30.45 17.34
CA TYR A 15 9.44 -31.45 17.13
C TYR A 15 10.81 -30.98 17.59
N THR A 16 11.09 -29.68 17.52
CA THR A 16 12.40 -29.11 17.90
C THR A 16 12.34 -28.32 19.21
N GLY A 17 11.14 -27.89 19.64
CA GLY A 17 10.97 -27.06 20.83
C GLY A 17 11.41 -25.61 20.64
N GLU A 18 11.75 -25.22 19.41
CA GLU A 18 12.17 -23.86 19.10
C GLU A 18 10.97 -22.93 18.89
N ILE A 19 11.15 -21.68 19.31
CA ILE A 19 10.26 -20.58 18.97
C ILE A 19 10.44 -20.32 17.48
N ILE A 20 9.43 -20.63 16.67
CA ILE A 20 9.34 -20.16 15.29
C ILE A 20 9.01 -18.67 15.37
N GLU A 21 10.05 -17.84 15.43
CA GLU A 21 9.90 -16.42 15.15
C GLU A 21 9.48 -16.30 13.68
N ASP A 22 8.22 -15.91 13.45
CA ASP A 22 7.78 -15.55 12.12
C ASP A 22 8.50 -14.23 11.76
N LYS A 23 9.69 -14.35 11.14
CA LYS A 23 10.55 -13.21 10.74
C LYS A 23 9.80 -12.16 9.92
N ASN A 24 8.65 -12.51 9.36
CA ASN A 24 7.80 -11.61 8.60
C ASN A 24 6.93 -10.73 9.51
N TYR A 25 6.58 -11.17 10.72
CA TYR A 25 5.64 -10.46 11.60
C TYR A 25 6.10 -9.04 11.97
N ASN A 26 7.41 -8.80 12.00
CA ASN A 26 7.98 -7.51 12.39
C ASN A 26 8.22 -6.54 11.21
N LYS A 27 8.00 -6.99 9.96
CA LYS A 27 8.21 -6.14 8.77
C LYS A 27 7.03 -5.21 8.57
N SER A 28 7.31 -3.91 8.55
CA SER A 28 6.31 -2.84 8.48
C SER A 28 6.65 -1.77 7.45
N ASN A 29 7.79 -1.87 6.78
CA ASN A 29 8.20 -0.93 5.74
C ASN A 29 8.33 -1.67 4.43
N SER A 30 8.01 -0.99 3.34
CA SER A 30 8.15 -1.59 2.03
C SER A 30 8.37 -0.58 0.92
N ILE A 31 8.94 -1.06 -0.17
CA ILE A 31 9.15 -0.29 -1.39
C ILE A 31 8.46 -1.04 -2.51
N SER A 32 7.53 -0.37 -3.19
CA SER A 32 6.83 -0.91 -4.34
C SER A 32 7.27 -0.27 -5.64
N VAL A 33 7.25 -1.07 -6.71
CA VAL A 33 7.42 -0.64 -8.09
C VAL A 33 6.15 -0.98 -8.85
N ASP A 34 5.59 0.05 -9.49
CA ASP A 34 4.25 0.05 -10.04
C ASP A 34 4.30 0.14 -11.57
N PHE A 35 3.62 -0.80 -12.24
CA PHE A 35 3.46 -0.83 -13.69
C PHE A 35 1.99 -0.63 -14.07
N LEU A 36 1.71 0.42 -14.84
CA LEU A 36 0.37 0.79 -15.34
C LEU A 36 -0.66 1.16 -14.26
N THR A 37 -0.34 0.99 -12.97
CA THR A 37 -0.87 1.83 -11.89
C THR A 37 -0.40 3.25 -12.14
N ASN A 38 -1.30 4.23 -11.95
CA ASN A 38 -1.03 5.67 -11.88
C ASN A 38 0.17 6.13 -12.74
N LYS A 39 0.33 5.61 -13.97
CA LYS A 39 1.61 5.69 -14.71
C LYS A 39 1.83 7.05 -15.35
N SER A 40 0.95 7.99 -15.01
CA SER A 40 1.16 9.42 -15.17
C SER A 40 1.83 10.06 -13.94
N MET A 41 1.98 9.37 -12.81
CA MET A 41 2.18 10.01 -11.50
C MET A 41 3.07 9.32 -10.44
N ASN A 42 3.27 7.99 -10.40
CA ASN A 42 4.34 7.44 -9.54
C ASN A 42 4.77 6.01 -9.86
N MET A 43 6.07 5.79 -10.07
CA MET A 43 6.64 4.47 -10.41
C MET A 43 7.24 3.76 -9.19
N ILE A 44 7.57 4.51 -8.13
CA ILE A 44 8.21 3.98 -6.92
C ILE A 44 7.52 4.60 -5.71
N GLN A 45 7.02 3.75 -4.82
CA GLN A 45 6.34 4.20 -3.60
C GLN A 45 6.99 3.55 -2.38
N TYR A 46 7.11 4.34 -1.31
CA TYR A 46 7.45 3.84 0.01
C TYR A 46 6.17 3.74 0.82
N THR A 47 5.99 2.60 1.47
CA THR A 47 4.86 2.34 2.36
C THR A 47 5.32 2.00 3.75
N LYS A 48 4.55 2.47 4.75
CA LYS A 48 4.71 2.11 6.14
C LYS A 48 3.40 1.63 6.73
N ASP A 49 3.41 0.41 7.24
CA ASP A 49 2.27 -0.28 7.82
C ASP A 49 2.23 -0.05 9.34
N VAL A 50 1.04 0.25 9.84
CA VAL A 50 0.68 0.25 11.26
C VAL A 50 -0.32 -0.87 11.45
N LYS A 51 0.16 -1.97 12.03
CA LYS A 51 -0.66 -3.15 12.31
C LYS A 51 -1.76 -2.81 13.32
N LEU A 52 -3.01 -3.10 12.97
CA LEU A 52 -4.16 -2.98 13.87
C LEU A 52 -4.58 -4.34 14.45
N SER A 53 -4.49 -5.39 13.63
CA SER A 53 -4.75 -6.79 14.01
C SER A 53 -3.94 -7.73 13.13
N ASP A 54 -4.04 -9.04 13.36
CA ASP A 54 -3.43 -10.06 12.50
C ASP A 54 -3.96 -10.03 11.06
N TYR A 55 -5.12 -9.42 10.83
CA TYR A 55 -5.78 -9.39 9.52
C TYR A 55 -5.84 -7.99 8.91
N ILE A 56 -5.62 -6.94 9.71
CA ILE A 56 -5.82 -5.56 9.29
C ILE A 56 -4.61 -4.70 9.65
N ALA A 57 -4.14 -3.92 8.68
CA ALA A 57 -3.16 -2.86 8.92
C ALA A 57 -3.56 -1.58 8.17
N LEU A 58 -3.18 -0.43 8.72
CA LEU A 58 -3.25 0.84 8.01
C LEU A 58 -1.89 1.11 7.40
N PHE A 59 -1.84 1.58 6.16
CA PHE A 59 -0.58 1.93 5.52
C PHE A 59 -0.57 3.37 5.05
N GLY A 60 0.56 4.05 5.22
CA GLY A 60 0.83 5.35 4.62
C GLY A 60 1.68 5.20 3.38
N ILE A 61 1.35 5.93 2.32
CA ILE A 61 2.09 5.98 1.06
C ILE A 61 2.83 7.32 0.97
N ILE A 62 4.12 7.26 0.68
CA ILE A 62 4.90 8.40 0.22
C ILE A 62 5.59 8.00 -1.07
N GLY A 63 5.33 8.73 -2.14
CA GLY A 63 5.98 8.50 -3.43
C GLY A 63 6.64 9.75 -3.99
N PHE A 64 7.32 9.60 -5.12
CA PHE A 64 7.90 10.72 -5.86
C PHE A 64 6.86 11.79 -6.26
N PHE A 65 7.31 13.03 -6.51
CA PHE A 65 6.46 14.14 -6.99
C PHE A 65 5.28 14.53 -6.08
N ASN A 66 5.51 14.62 -4.76
CA ASN A 66 4.50 15.05 -3.78
C ASN A 66 3.26 14.14 -3.74
N HIS A 67 3.48 12.84 -3.89
CA HIS A 67 2.43 11.84 -3.77
C HIS A 67 2.34 11.36 -2.33
N TYR A 68 1.17 11.56 -1.74
CA TYR A 68 0.87 11.11 -0.39
C TYR A 68 -0.42 10.29 -0.41
N GLY A 69 -0.49 9.25 0.39
CA GLY A 69 -1.68 8.42 0.48
C GLY A 69 -1.81 7.70 1.80
N LEU A 70 -3.01 7.18 2.02
CA LEU A 70 -3.35 6.37 3.16
C LEU A 70 -4.25 5.23 2.69
N GLY A 71 -4.11 4.07 3.28
CA GLY A 71 -4.92 2.93 2.95
C GLY A 71 -5.03 1.92 4.07
N ILE A 72 -5.78 0.87 3.77
CA ILE A 72 -6.03 -0.26 4.64
C ILE A 72 -5.70 -1.55 3.88
N SER A 73 -4.97 -2.44 4.53
CA SER A 73 -4.76 -3.80 4.08
C SER A 73 -5.67 -4.73 4.86
N TRP A 74 -6.37 -5.61 4.17
CA TRP A 74 -7.08 -6.75 4.75
C TRP A 74 -6.40 -8.03 4.25
N GLN A 75 -5.72 -8.74 5.13
CA GLN A 75 -4.90 -9.92 4.83
C GLN A 75 -5.44 -11.16 5.57
N GLU A 76 -5.08 -12.35 5.06
CA GLU A 76 -5.39 -13.62 5.73
C GLU A 76 -4.63 -13.80 7.06
N ASP A 77 -3.40 -13.29 7.11
CA ASP A 77 -2.56 -13.09 8.29
C ASP A 77 -1.57 -11.97 7.93
N TYR A 78 -0.91 -11.36 8.90
CA TYR A 78 -0.06 -10.21 8.66
C TYR A 78 1.12 -10.61 7.76
N ASN A 79 1.35 -9.85 6.69
CA ASN A 79 2.29 -10.19 5.62
C ASN A 79 1.93 -11.48 4.85
N LYS A 80 0.64 -11.72 4.62
CA LYS A 80 0.12 -12.73 3.69
C LYS A 80 -0.75 -12.12 2.59
N ASP A 81 -1.25 -13.01 1.73
CA ASP A 81 -2.22 -12.72 0.69
C ASP A 81 -3.41 -11.94 1.25
N GLY A 82 -3.97 -11.06 0.43
CA GLY A 82 -5.02 -10.18 0.88
C GLY A 82 -5.46 -9.16 -0.14
N TYR A 83 -6.15 -8.16 0.36
CA TYR A 83 -6.64 -7.02 -0.39
C TYR A 83 -6.08 -5.74 0.19
N LEU A 84 -5.84 -4.77 -0.68
CA LEU A 84 -5.44 -3.42 -0.33
C LEU A 84 -6.52 -2.47 -0.86
N ALA A 85 -6.82 -1.44 -0.08
CA ALA A 85 -7.60 -0.31 -0.53
C ALA A 85 -6.91 0.98 -0.07
N GLY A 86 -6.78 1.96 -0.95
CA GLY A 86 -6.02 3.18 -0.64
C GLY A 86 -6.58 4.40 -1.33
N LEU A 87 -6.49 5.53 -0.65
CA LEU A 87 -6.70 6.85 -1.20
C LEU A 87 -5.35 7.55 -1.33
N SER A 88 -5.15 8.26 -2.43
CA SER A 88 -3.92 9.03 -2.61
C SER A 88 -4.16 10.35 -3.29
N PHE A 89 -3.28 11.29 -3.01
CA PHE A 89 -3.33 12.67 -3.44
C PHE A 89 -1.98 13.06 -4.01
N ILE A 90 -2.00 13.74 -5.14
CA ILE A 90 -0.80 14.26 -5.78
C ILE A 90 -1.01 15.72 -6.07
N LYS A 91 -0.14 16.54 -5.50
CA LYS A 91 -0.16 17.99 -5.66
C LYS A 91 0.84 18.40 -6.73
N ASN A 92 0.35 19.04 -7.79
CA ASN A 92 1.21 19.54 -8.86
C ASN A 92 0.85 21.00 -9.20
N ASN A 93 1.75 21.69 -9.88
CA ASN A 93 1.63 23.12 -10.16
C ASN A 93 0.46 23.46 -11.10
N ASP A 94 0.06 22.52 -11.96
CA ASP A 94 -0.94 22.76 -13.00
C ASP A 94 -2.27 22.03 -12.80
N TYR A 95 -2.27 20.98 -11.98
CA TYR A 95 -3.40 20.10 -11.72
C TYR A 95 -3.13 19.34 -10.41
N ASP A 96 -4.18 19.02 -9.70
CA ASP A 96 -4.11 18.11 -8.58
C ASP A 96 -4.85 16.82 -8.94
N PHE A 97 -4.43 15.72 -8.32
CA PHE A 97 -5.03 14.42 -8.52
C PHE A 97 -5.42 13.81 -7.19
N MET A 98 -6.59 13.19 -7.20
CA MET A 98 -7.03 12.28 -6.15
C MET A 98 -7.28 10.91 -6.79
N SER A 99 -6.86 9.84 -6.14
CA SER A 99 -7.18 8.49 -6.59
C SER A 99 -7.64 7.60 -5.46
N PHE A 100 -8.46 6.63 -5.84
CA PHE A 100 -8.86 5.50 -5.00
C PHE A 100 -8.48 4.23 -5.73
N ALA A 101 -7.75 3.35 -5.03
CA ALA A 101 -7.27 2.08 -5.56
C ALA A 101 -7.77 0.93 -4.71
N VAL A 102 -8.11 -0.17 -5.37
CA VAL A 102 -8.34 -1.47 -4.75
C VAL A 102 -7.54 -2.52 -5.49
N SER A 103 -6.86 -3.40 -4.77
CA SER A 103 -6.08 -4.47 -5.37
C SER A 103 -6.10 -5.73 -4.52
N ARG A 104 -5.92 -6.88 -5.18
CA ARG A 104 -5.56 -8.12 -4.52
C ARG A 104 -4.05 -8.27 -4.57
N GLN A 105 -3.45 -8.68 -3.46
CA GLN A 105 -2.02 -8.96 -3.33
C GLN A 105 -1.79 -10.44 -3.04
N TRP A 106 -0.74 -10.99 -3.63
CA TRP A 106 -0.27 -12.36 -3.41
C TRP A 106 1.19 -12.34 -3.00
N LEU A 107 1.49 -13.05 -1.92
CA LEU A 107 2.84 -13.31 -1.49
C LEU A 107 3.54 -14.23 -2.50
N PHE A 108 4.72 -13.86 -2.95
CA PHE A 108 5.53 -14.69 -3.82
C PHE A 108 7.02 -14.66 -3.44
N GLY A 109 7.73 -15.75 -3.74
CA GLY A 109 9.16 -15.87 -3.44
C GLY A 109 9.46 -15.95 -1.94
N ASN A 110 10.54 -15.29 -1.50
CA ASN A 110 11.06 -15.35 -0.14
C ASN A 110 10.22 -14.52 0.84
N TYR A 111 9.04 -15.04 1.19
CA TYR A 111 8.14 -14.67 2.29
C TYR A 111 7.78 -13.17 2.49
N THR A 112 8.30 -12.25 1.68
CA THR A 112 8.25 -10.81 1.92
C THR A 112 8.13 -9.97 0.65
N ASN A 113 7.89 -10.63 -0.49
CA ASN A 113 7.59 -9.94 -1.76
C ASN A 113 6.13 -10.19 -2.14
N PHE A 114 5.45 -9.16 -2.63
CA PHE A 114 4.05 -9.25 -3.00
C PHE A 114 3.84 -8.78 -4.43
N LEU A 115 3.05 -9.51 -5.18
CA LEU A 115 2.55 -9.12 -6.49
C LEU A 115 1.11 -8.68 -6.27
N SER A 116 0.74 -7.49 -6.74
CA SER A 116 -0.65 -7.02 -6.63
C SER A 116 -1.24 -6.70 -7.98
N LEU A 117 -2.52 -7.01 -8.14
CA LEU A 117 -3.34 -6.66 -9.30
C LEU A 117 -4.62 -5.97 -8.84
N GLY A 118 -5.01 -4.90 -9.50
CA GLY A 118 -6.14 -4.09 -9.05
C GLY A 118 -6.69 -3.11 -10.06
N LEU A 119 -7.55 -2.23 -9.57
CA LEU A 119 -8.15 -1.13 -10.30
C LEU A 119 -8.02 0.15 -9.50
N MET A 120 -7.80 1.25 -10.21
CA MET A 120 -7.75 2.59 -9.65
C MET A 120 -8.76 3.46 -10.37
N ALA A 121 -9.58 4.18 -9.60
CA ALA A 121 -10.28 5.35 -10.08
C ALA A 121 -9.47 6.60 -9.72
N PHE A 122 -9.36 7.55 -10.64
CA PHE A 122 -8.63 8.78 -10.38
C PHE A 122 -9.36 9.98 -10.96
N TYR A 123 -9.32 11.08 -10.22
CA TYR A 123 -9.96 12.33 -10.55
C TYR A 123 -8.90 13.43 -10.63
N ARG A 124 -8.81 14.04 -11.80
CA ARG A 124 -7.94 15.18 -12.07
C ARG A 124 -8.76 16.46 -11.98
N PHE A 125 -8.30 17.43 -11.20
CA PHE A 125 -8.93 18.74 -11.10
C PHE A 125 -7.89 19.86 -11.26
N PRO A 126 -8.29 21.00 -11.86
CA PRO A 126 -7.39 22.13 -12.01
C PRO A 126 -7.05 22.74 -10.65
N ASN A 127 -5.79 23.18 -10.52
CA ASN A 127 -5.35 23.91 -9.33
C ASN A 127 -5.99 25.30 -9.32
N GLU A 128 -6.45 25.76 -8.14
CA GLU A 128 -7.23 27.01 -7.93
C GLU A 128 -6.59 28.26 -8.56
N LYS A 129 -5.27 28.24 -8.82
CA LYS A 129 -4.50 29.37 -9.37
C LYS A 129 -4.58 29.53 -10.89
N LYS A 130 -5.19 28.60 -11.65
CA LYS A 130 -5.31 28.68 -13.12
C LYS A 130 -6.68 28.18 -13.58
N ILE A 131 -7.71 28.96 -13.29
CA ILE A 131 -9.10 28.76 -13.78
C ILE A 131 -9.19 29.33 -15.21
N ASP A 132 -8.53 28.68 -16.17
CA ASP A 132 -8.78 28.91 -17.58
C ASP A 132 -8.90 27.55 -18.28
N ASN A 133 -10.12 27.19 -18.64
CA ASN A 133 -10.50 26.08 -19.54
C ASN A 133 -9.96 24.67 -19.26
N LYS A 134 -9.50 24.36 -18.04
CA LYS A 134 -9.08 23.01 -17.67
C LYS A 134 -10.27 22.19 -17.15
N HIS A 135 -10.73 21.25 -17.97
CA HIS A 135 -11.80 20.32 -17.58
C HIS A 135 -11.30 19.31 -16.54
N ALA A 136 -12.16 19.03 -15.55
CA ALA A 136 -11.97 17.90 -14.67
C ALA A 136 -12.16 16.59 -15.45
N TRP A 137 -11.38 15.57 -15.09
CA TRP A 137 -11.44 14.27 -15.76
C TRP A 137 -11.43 13.14 -14.75
N LEU A 138 -12.36 12.19 -14.93
CA LEU A 138 -12.43 10.93 -14.20
C LEU A 138 -11.96 9.81 -15.12
N GLY A 139 -11.00 9.02 -14.63
CA GLY A 139 -10.52 7.84 -15.34
C GLY A 139 -10.48 6.61 -14.43
N ILE A 140 -10.48 5.44 -15.07
CA ILE A 140 -10.25 4.15 -14.42
C ILE A 140 -9.06 3.49 -15.10
N ALA A 141 -8.12 2.94 -14.33
CA ALA A 141 -6.93 2.28 -14.83
C ALA A 141 -6.65 0.98 -14.05
N PRO A 142 -6.07 -0.05 -14.70
CA PRO A 142 -5.58 -1.23 -14.00
C PRO A 142 -4.34 -0.91 -13.16
N ILE A 143 -4.08 -1.72 -12.13
CA ILE A 143 -2.90 -1.65 -11.27
C ILE A 143 -2.18 -2.99 -11.37
N ILE A 144 -0.87 -2.97 -11.62
CA ILE A 144 0.05 -4.07 -11.39
C ILE A 144 1.22 -3.54 -10.53
N SER A 145 1.51 -4.16 -9.40
CA SER A 145 2.62 -3.74 -8.53
C SER A 145 3.43 -4.91 -7.99
N ILE A 146 4.71 -4.66 -7.73
CA ILE A 146 5.58 -5.54 -6.96
C ILE A 146 6.03 -4.79 -5.72
N ASP A 147 5.81 -5.35 -4.55
CA ASP A 147 6.15 -4.76 -3.24
C ASP A 147 7.21 -5.62 -2.54
N LEU A 148 8.26 -4.97 -2.02
CA LEU A 148 9.37 -5.60 -1.31
C LEU A 148 9.36 -5.14 0.15
N ARG A 149 9.04 -6.04 1.10
CA ARG A 149 8.92 -5.72 2.53
C ARG A 149 10.19 -6.04 3.33
N PHE A 150 10.58 -5.14 4.24
CA PHE A 150 11.76 -5.29 5.09
C PHE A 150 11.56 -4.77 6.51
#